data_AF-A0A939D2D1-F1
#
_entry.id   AF-A0A939D2D1-F1
#
_cell.length_a   1.000
_cell.length_b   1.000
_cell.length_c   1.000
_cell.angle_alpha   90.00
_cell.angle_beta   90.00
_cell.angle_gamma   90.00
#
_symmetry.space_group_name_H-M   'P 1'
#
loop_
_entity.id
_entity.type
_entity.pdbx_description
1 polymer ?
#
loop_
_entity_poly.entity_id
_entity_poly.type
_entity_poly.pdbx_seq_one_letter_code
_entity_poly.pdbx_strand_id
1 'polypeptide(L)'
;MKQQNNQEVTKQELQKFYWPLWFPYPSSWLKAFILTLFLRVIIFVIKNTGKVGYDIVYFVHSPELFFIFTILLILSPIPIISLTHHCLHLLISRFASETQAPEIGRTQGLLPGIMSWWEGLYAWLIIAISTLIVLIKTDTFREAVSKAINAANLTQSAKSLDEWKTVVSQWEAAIALMKAVPSSSPNYVVAQQKTKEYQRNLNYAQKNSLGNK
;
A
#
# COMPACT_ATOMS: atom_id res chain seq x y z
N MET A 1 -15.75 -64.07 -36.34
CA MET A 1 -15.10 -62.94 -37.03
C MET A 1 -14.87 -61.83 -36.02
N LYS A 2 -13.62 -61.56 -35.62
CA LYS A 2 -13.25 -60.46 -34.70
C LYS A 2 -12.98 -59.22 -35.54
N GLN A 3 -13.76 -58.15 -35.35
CA GLN A 3 -13.44 -56.83 -35.90
C GLN A 3 -12.29 -56.24 -35.09
N GLN A 4 -11.15 -56.05 -35.76
CA GLN A 4 -9.97 -55.44 -35.18
C GLN A 4 -10.15 -53.91 -35.17
N ASN A 5 -9.91 -53.31 -34.01
CA ASN A 5 -10.24 -51.93 -33.66
C ASN A 5 -9.34 -50.92 -34.41
N ASN A 6 -9.85 -50.35 -35.52
CA ASN A 6 -9.14 -49.35 -36.33
C ASN A 6 -8.76 -48.06 -35.56
N GLN A 7 -9.34 -47.80 -34.39
CA GLN A 7 -9.05 -46.62 -33.57
C GLN A 7 -7.78 -46.76 -32.71
N GLU A 8 -7.37 -47.97 -32.35
CA GLU A 8 -6.13 -48.20 -31.60
C GLU A 8 -4.89 -48.10 -32.49
N VAL A 9 -5.00 -48.56 -33.74
CA VAL A 9 -3.92 -48.50 -34.74
C VAL A 9 -3.60 -47.04 -35.11
N THR A 10 -4.62 -46.19 -35.27
CA THR A 10 -4.42 -44.77 -35.64
C THR A 10 -3.82 -43.93 -34.50
N LYS A 11 -4.13 -44.24 -33.24
CA LYS A 11 -3.52 -43.55 -32.08
C LYS A 11 -2.06 -43.94 -31.87
N GLN A 12 -1.67 -45.19 -32.13
CA GLN A 12 -0.29 -45.63 -32.02
C GLN A 12 0.61 -45.09 -33.14
N GLU A 13 0.08 -44.92 -34.36
CA GLU A 13 0.80 -44.33 -35.50
C GLU A 13 1.09 -42.82 -35.31
N LEU A 14 0.20 -42.08 -34.65
CA LEU A 14 0.37 -40.65 -34.38
C LEU A 14 1.42 -40.31 -33.31
N GLN A 15 1.89 -41.30 -32.54
CA GLN A 15 2.75 -41.07 -31.37
C GLN A 15 4.26 -41.27 -31.64
N LYS A 16 4.67 -41.62 -32.87
CA LYS A 16 6.08 -41.91 -33.22
C LYS A 16 6.71 -40.92 -34.21
N PHE A 17 6.43 -39.62 -34.07
CA PHE A 17 7.13 -38.61 -34.86
C PHE A 17 8.48 -38.28 -34.20
N TYR A 18 9.53 -39.04 -34.55
CA TYR A 18 10.89 -38.79 -34.07
C TYR A 18 11.52 -37.63 -34.84
N TRP A 19 11.81 -36.53 -34.14
CA TRP A 19 12.49 -35.39 -34.73
C TRP A 19 13.93 -35.78 -35.13
N PRO A 20 14.41 -35.44 -36.33
CA PRO A 20 15.70 -35.89 -36.80
C PRO A 20 16.84 -35.22 -36.02
N LEU A 21 17.79 -36.01 -35.52
CA LEU A 21 18.88 -35.57 -34.63
C LEU A 21 19.77 -34.46 -35.23
N TRP A 22 19.88 -34.38 -36.56
CA TRP A 22 20.68 -33.35 -37.23
C TRP A 22 19.99 -31.98 -37.32
N PHE A 23 18.67 -31.91 -37.06
CA PHE A 23 17.90 -30.68 -37.20
C PHE A 23 17.49 -30.13 -35.82
N PRO A 24 17.80 -28.86 -35.49
CA PRO A 24 17.45 -28.29 -34.20
C PRO A 24 15.94 -28.33 -33.98
N TYR A 25 15.53 -28.62 -32.74
CA TYR A 25 14.12 -28.60 -32.36
C TYR A 25 13.51 -27.21 -32.63
N PRO A 26 12.24 -27.11 -33.05
CA PRO A 26 11.56 -25.83 -33.30
C PRO A 26 11.58 -24.90 -32.08
N SER A 27 11.57 -25.46 -30.87
CA SER A 27 11.68 -24.70 -29.62
C SER A 27 13.05 -24.01 -29.47
N SER A 28 14.13 -24.56 -30.04
CA SER A 28 15.45 -23.92 -30.06
C SER A 28 15.50 -22.73 -31.02
N TRP A 29 14.81 -22.82 -32.16
CA TRP A 29 14.64 -21.68 -33.08
C TRP A 29 13.84 -20.54 -32.45
N LEU A 30 12.75 -20.86 -31.76
CA LEU A 30 11.96 -19.87 -31.02
C LEU A 30 12.79 -19.17 -29.94
N LYS A 31 13.58 -19.94 -29.17
CA LYS A 31 14.51 -19.38 -28.17
C LYS A 31 15.55 -18.46 -28.81
N ALA A 32 16.13 -18.86 -29.93
CA ALA A 32 17.11 -18.03 -30.65
C ALA A 32 16.49 -16.72 -31.16
N PHE A 33 15.26 -16.78 -31.68
CA PHE A 33 14.53 -15.59 -32.11
C PHE A 33 14.21 -14.66 -30.94
N ILE A 34 13.66 -15.18 -29.84
CA ILE A 34 13.37 -14.42 -28.62
C ILE A 34 14.65 -13.78 -28.07
N LEU A 35 15.74 -14.55 -28.01
CA LEU A 35 17.04 -14.07 -27.54
C LEU A 35 17.58 -12.96 -28.44
N THR A 36 17.43 -13.08 -29.76
CA THR A 36 17.85 -12.05 -30.72
C THR A 36 17.05 -10.75 -30.55
N LEU A 37 15.74 -10.85 -30.32
CA LEU A 37 14.89 -9.70 -30.03
C LEU A 37 15.31 -9.04 -28.72
N PHE A 38 15.54 -9.84 -27.69
CA PHE A 38 16.02 -9.37 -26.38
C PHE A 38 17.38 -8.67 -26.47
N LEU A 39 18.36 -9.25 -27.19
CA LEU A 39 19.67 -8.62 -27.41
C LEU A 39 19.54 -7.31 -28.19
N ARG A 40 18.65 -7.23 -29.18
CA ARG A 40 18.39 -5.96 -29.89
C ARG A 40 17.91 -4.87 -28.95
N VAL A 41 17.01 -5.19 -28.02
CA VAL A 41 16.53 -4.24 -27.00
C VAL A 41 17.68 -3.81 -26.08
N ILE A 42 18.50 -4.75 -25.61
CA ILE A 42 19.67 -4.43 -24.78
C ILE A 42 20.65 -3.51 -25.51
N ILE A 43 21.00 -3.84 -26.76
CA ILE A 43 21.91 -3.04 -27.59
C ILE A 43 21.31 -1.65 -27.84
N PHE A 44 20.00 -1.56 -28.10
CA PHE A 44 19.29 -0.28 -28.24
C PHE A 44 19.40 0.56 -26.95
N VAL A 45 19.15 -0.05 -25.79
CA VAL A 45 19.26 0.64 -24.49
C VAL A 45 20.69 1.11 -24.24
N ILE A 46 21.69 0.25 -24.43
CA ILE A 46 23.11 0.60 -24.23
C ILE A 46 23.54 1.73 -25.17
N LYS A 47 23.24 1.61 -26.47
CA LYS A 47 23.60 2.64 -27.46
C LYS A 47 22.88 3.98 -27.20
N ASN A 48 21.68 3.93 -26.64
CA ASN A 48 20.89 5.13 -26.34
C ASN A 48 21.13 5.66 -24.91
N THR A 49 21.91 4.97 -24.07
CA THR A 49 22.12 5.32 -22.65
C THR A 49 22.74 6.71 -22.48
N GLY A 50 23.68 7.11 -23.35
CA GLY A 50 24.28 8.45 -23.29
C GLY A 50 23.28 9.57 -23.60
N LYS A 51 22.33 9.32 -24.50
CA LYS A 51 21.30 10.30 -24.87
C LYS A 51 20.20 10.37 -23.79
N VAL A 52 19.73 9.21 -23.33
CA VAL A 52 18.73 9.11 -22.26
C VAL A 52 19.26 9.70 -20.96
N GLY A 53 20.53 9.47 -20.62
CA GLY A 53 21.16 10.06 -19.44
C GLY A 53 21.21 11.59 -19.50
N TYR A 54 21.57 12.16 -20.66
CA TYR A 54 21.56 13.62 -20.87
C TYR A 54 20.14 14.20 -20.74
N ASP A 55 19.15 13.55 -21.36
CA ASP A 55 17.75 13.96 -21.30
C ASP A 55 17.21 13.89 -19.85
N ILE A 56 17.60 12.89 -19.06
CA ILE A 56 17.23 12.76 -17.64
C ILE A 56 17.88 13.86 -16.79
N VAL A 57 19.15 14.20 -17.00
CA VAL A 57 19.83 15.25 -16.23
C VAL A 57 19.24 16.63 -16.50
N TYR A 58 18.90 16.91 -17.76
CA TYR A 58 18.18 18.14 -18.14
C TYR A 58 16.78 18.18 -17.53
N PHE A 59 16.09 17.04 -17.56
CA PHE A 59 14.76 16.87 -16.99
C PHE A 59 14.72 17.11 -15.47
N VAL A 60 15.71 16.61 -14.73
CA VAL A 60 15.80 16.79 -13.27
C VAL A 60 16.21 18.22 -12.87
N HIS A 61 16.91 18.95 -13.75
CA HIS A 61 17.30 20.35 -13.49
C HIS A 61 16.16 21.37 -13.73
N SER A 62 15.11 21.02 -14.46
CA SER A 62 13.93 21.90 -14.60
C SER A 62 12.96 21.63 -13.45
N PRO A 63 12.82 22.56 -12.50
CA PRO A 63 11.85 22.41 -11.42
C PRO A 63 10.41 22.33 -11.96
N GLU A 64 10.07 23.02 -13.06
CA GLU A 64 8.71 22.97 -13.60
C GLU A 64 8.34 21.57 -14.11
N LEU A 65 9.25 20.94 -14.86
CA LEU A 65 9.03 19.58 -15.38
C LEU A 65 9.00 18.54 -14.25
N PHE A 66 9.83 18.70 -13.23
CA PHE A 66 9.79 17.86 -12.03
C PHE A 66 8.43 17.94 -11.32
N PHE A 67 7.88 19.15 -11.14
CA PHE A 67 6.55 19.33 -10.53
C PHE A 67 5.44 18.74 -11.41
N ILE A 68 5.47 18.98 -12.72
CA ILE A 68 4.48 18.43 -13.66
C ILE A 68 4.50 16.89 -13.62
N PHE A 69 5.67 16.27 -13.67
CA PHE A 69 5.77 14.81 -13.61
C PHE A 69 5.39 14.25 -12.25
N THR A 70 5.68 14.96 -11.16
CA THR A 70 5.23 14.56 -9.82
C THR A 70 3.70 14.57 -9.74
N ILE A 71 3.05 15.61 -10.28
CA ILE A 71 1.59 15.70 -10.37
C ILE A 71 1.03 14.56 -11.25
N LEU A 72 1.63 14.31 -12.41
CA LEU A 72 1.23 13.22 -13.30
C LEU A 72 1.42 11.85 -12.65
N LEU A 73 2.50 11.64 -11.88
CA LEU A 73 2.74 10.41 -11.15
C LEU A 73 1.67 10.19 -10.07
N ILE A 74 1.30 11.24 -9.34
CA ILE A 74 0.22 11.19 -8.34
C ILE A 74 -1.14 10.91 -9.00
N LEU A 75 -1.38 11.41 -10.21
CA LEU A 75 -2.61 11.19 -10.99
C LEU A 75 -2.61 9.86 -11.76
N SER A 76 -1.44 9.26 -12.02
CA SER A 76 -1.26 8.04 -12.81
C SER A 76 -2.09 6.82 -12.36
N PRO A 77 -2.43 6.64 -11.07
CA PRO A 77 -3.25 5.50 -10.65
C PRO A 77 -4.69 5.56 -11.18
N ILE A 78 -5.24 6.76 -11.44
CA ILE A 78 -6.61 6.94 -11.91
C ILE A 78 -6.84 6.23 -13.28
N PRO A 79 -6.06 6.51 -14.33
CA PRO A 79 -6.23 5.81 -15.60
C PRO A 79 -5.86 4.34 -15.51
N ILE A 80 -4.89 3.96 -14.67
CA ILE A 80 -4.50 2.55 -14.48
C ILE A 80 -5.67 1.74 -13.92
N ILE A 81 -6.32 2.22 -12.85
CA ILE A 81 -7.45 1.54 -12.22
C ILE A 81 -8.63 1.48 -13.19
N SER A 82 -8.98 2.59 -13.83
CA SER A 82 -10.09 2.67 -14.80
C SER A 82 -9.90 1.71 -15.97
N LEU A 83 -8.71 1.69 -16.59
CA LEU A 83 -8.40 0.81 -17.71
C LEU A 83 -8.34 -0.65 -17.28
N THR A 84 -7.75 -0.95 -16.12
CA THR A 84 -7.64 -2.32 -15.61
C THR A 84 -9.02 -2.90 -15.34
N HIS A 85 -9.91 -2.14 -14.70
CA HIS A 85 -11.28 -2.56 -14.43
C HIS A 85 -12.08 -2.80 -15.71
N HIS A 86 -11.95 -1.90 -16.70
CA HIS A 86 -12.60 -2.06 -18.02
C HIS A 86 -12.06 -3.27 -18.79
N CYS A 87 -10.74 -3.46 -18.80
CA CYS A 87 -10.10 -4.61 -19.43
C CYS A 87 -10.52 -5.93 -18.77
N LEU A 88 -10.61 -5.94 -17.43
CA LEU A 88 -11.11 -7.08 -16.66
C LEU A 88 -12.56 -7.42 -17.08
N HIS A 89 -13.43 -6.42 -17.22
CA HIS A 89 -14.81 -6.65 -17.70
C HIS A 89 -14.85 -7.22 -19.12
N LEU A 90 -14.01 -6.72 -20.04
CA LEU A 90 -13.90 -7.27 -21.39
C LEU A 90 -13.35 -8.70 -21.40
N LEU A 91 -12.42 -9.01 -20.51
CA LEU A 91 -11.88 -10.36 -20.37
C LEU A 91 -12.95 -11.31 -19.80
N ILE A 92 -13.65 -10.91 -18.73
CA ILE A 92 -14.71 -11.71 -18.10
C ILE A 92 -15.88 -11.91 -19.08
N SER A 93 -16.29 -10.89 -19.82
CA SER A 93 -17.36 -11.04 -20.83
C SER A 93 -17.01 -12.01 -21.95
N ARG A 94 -15.71 -12.18 -22.26
CA ARG A 94 -15.23 -13.18 -23.22
C ARG A 94 -15.17 -14.59 -22.64
N PHE A 95 -14.86 -14.75 -21.36
CA PHE A 95 -14.63 -16.06 -20.73
C PHE A 95 -15.84 -16.62 -19.96
N ALA A 96 -16.67 -15.76 -19.37
CA ALA A 96 -17.74 -16.13 -18.44
C ALA A 96 -18.92 -15.15 -18.54
N SER A 97 -19.60 -15.14 -19.69
CA SER A 97 -20.79 -14.30 -19.91
C SER A 97 -21.99 -14.70 -19.05
N GLU A 98 -21.98 -15.92 -18.48
CA GLU A 98 -23.09 -16.49 -17.71
C GLU A 98 -23.13 -16.02 -16.25
N THR A 99 -22.02 -15.50 -15.71
CA THR A 99 -21.94 -14.97 -14.34
C THR A 99 -22.23 -13.47 -14.25
N GLN A 100 -22.60 -12.82 -15.35
CA GLN A 100 -22.90 -11.39 -15.37
C GLN A 100 -24.34 -11.12 -14.95
N ALA A 101 -24.52 -10.26 -13.96
CA ALA A 101 -25.84 -9.82 -13.51
C ALA A 101 -26.56 -9.06 -14.67
N PRO A 102 -27.86 -9.31 -14.92
CA PRO A 102 -28.60 -8.71 -16.04
C PRO A 102 -28.67 -7.17 -16.02
N GLU A 103 -28.39 -6.56 -14.86
CA GLU A 103 -28.49 -5.12 -14.63
C GLU A 103 -27.28 -4.34 -15.15
N ILE A 104 -26.19 -5.03 -15.50
CA ILE A 104 -24.96 -4.42 -16.01
C ILE A 104 -25.04 -4.47 -17.54
N GLY A 105 -25.48 -3.36 -18.16
CA GLY A 105 -25.61 -3.24 -19.62
C GLY A 105 -24.29 -3.55 -20.37
N ARG A 106 -24.40 -3.97 -21.64
CA ARG A 106 -23.23 -4.32 -22.47
C ARG A 106 -22.26 -3.14 -22.58
N THR A 107 -21.08 -3.25 -21.97
CA THR A 107 -19.96 -2.32 -22.19
C THR A 107 -19.41 -2.51 -23.60
N GLN A 108 -19.69 -1.59 -24.53
CA GLN A 108 -19.15 -1.62 -25.89
C GLN A 108 -18.08 -0.53 -26.03
N GLY A 109 -16.83 -0.92 -26.34
CA GLY A 109 -15.76 0.02 -26.66
C GLY A 109 -14.38 -0.34 -26.10
N LEU A 110 -13.33 0.16 -26.74
CA LEU A 110 -11.93 -0.03 -26.35
C LEU A 110 -11.52 0.88 -25.18
N LEU A 111 -12.27 1.95 -24.93
CA LEU A 111 -12.02 2.92 -23.87
C LEU A 111 -13.08 2.81 -22.75
N PRO A 112 -12.68 2.99 -21.48
CA PRO A 112 -13.61 3.05 -20.36
C PRO A 112 -14.57 4.24 -20.51
N GLY A 113 -15.85 4.01 -20.21
CA GLY A 113 -16.84 5.08 -20.16
C GLY A 113 -16.56 6.06 -19.02
N ILE A 114 -17.10 7.28 -19.10
CA ILE A 114 -16.88 8.36 -18.12
C ILE A 114 -17.16 7.92 -16.66
N MET A 115 -18.12 7.01 -16.46
CA MET A 115 -18.45 6.46 -15.15
C MET A 115 -17.27 5.67 -14.52
N SER A 116 -16.53 4.90 -15.32
CA SER A 116 -15.35 4.15 -14.85
C SER A 116 -14.17 5.04 -14.48
N TRP A 117 -14.06 6.22 -15.12
CA TRP A 117 -13.09 7.24 -14.71
C TRP A 117 -13.42 7.83 -13.34
N TRP A 118 -14.71 8.09 -13.09
CA TRP A 118 -15.17 8.56 -11.79
C TRP A 118 -14.93 7.51 -10.69
N GLU A 119 -15.20 6.24 -10.95
CA GLU A 119 -14.94 5.14 -10.01
C GLU A 119 -13.44 5.04 -9.63
N GLY A 120 -12.54 5.19 -10.61
CA GLY A 120 -11.09 5.21 -10.36
C GLY A 120 -10.66 6.40 -9.49
N LEU A 121 -11.23 7.58 -9.73
CA LEU A 121 -10.98 8.77 -8.92
C LEU A 121 -11.49 8.60 -7.49
N TYR A 122 -12.71 8.09 -7.31
CA TYR A 122 -13.30 7.84 -5.99
C TYR A 122 -12.51 6.81 -5.19
N ALA A 123 -12.07 5.72 -5.80
CA ALA A 123 -11.24 4.72 -5.13
C ALA A 123 -9.92 5.32 -4.64
N TRP A 124 -9.23 6.09 -5.49
CA TRP A 124 -7.99 6.76 -5.14
C TRP A 124 -8.18 7.79 -4.02
N LEU A 125 -9.25 8.59 -4.10
CA LEU A 125 -9.62 9.58 -3.08
C LEU A 125 -9.86 8.91 -1.72
N ILE A 126 -10.63 7.82 -1.68
CA ILE A 126 -10.94 7.11 -0.43
C ILE A 126 -9.68 6.51 0.19
N ILE A 127 -8.78 5.93 -0.61
CA ILE A 127 -7.49 5.41 -0.13
C ILE A 127 -6.65 6.55 0.45
N ALA A 128 -6.55 7.68 -0.26
CA ALA A 128 -5.79 8.85 0.19
C ALA A 128 -6.36 9.40 1.51
N ILE A 129 -7.68 9.58 1.59
CA ILE A 129 -8.37 10.07 2.80
C ILE A 129 -8.19 9.08 3.96
N SER A 130 -8.35 7.78 3.72
CA SER A 130 -8.18 6.75 4.76
C SER A 130 -6.76 6.74 5.30
N THR A 131 -5.78 6.85 4.41
CA THR A 131 -4.36 6.92 4.78
C THR A 131 -4.07 8.20 5.56
N LEU A 132 -4.62 9.34 5.13
CA LEU A 132 -4.49 10.61 5.83
C LEU A 132 -5.09 10.55 7.24
N ILE A 133 -6.27 9.94 7.39
CA ILE A 133 -6.93 9.71 8.69
C ILE A 133 -6.02 8.89 9.62
N VAL A 134 -5.36 7.85 9.09
CA VAL A 134 -4.40 7.05 9.88
C VAL A 134 -3.18 7.88 10.27
N LEU A 135 -2.64 8.70 9.36
CA LEU A 135 -1.48 9.55 9.63
C LEU A 135 -1.75 10.61 10.70
N ILE A 136 -2.96 11.20 10.72
CA ILE A 136 -3.35 12.21 11.71
C ILE A 136 -3.87 11.59 13.02
N LYS A 137 -4.08 10.27 13.08
CA LYS A 137 -4.54 9.59 14.30
C LYS A 137 -3.41 9.58 15.33
N THR A 138 -3.43 10.54 16.24
CA THR A 138 -2.52 10.58 17.38
C THR A 138 -2.80 9.41 18.33
N ASP A 139 -1.76 8.68 18.71
CA ASP A 139 -1.85 7.64 19.72
C ASP A 139 -1.93 8.29 21.11
N THR A 140 -3.16 8.65 21.51
CA THR A 140 -3.48 9.31 22.78
C THR A 140 -2.93 8.52 23.98
N PHE A 141 -2.91 7.19 23.89
CA PHE A 141 -2.38 6.34 24.96
C PHE A 141 -0.86 6.47 25.07
N ARG A 142 -0.14 6.39 23.94
CA ARG A 142 1.31 6.59 23.92
C ARG A 142 1.71 7.96 24.45
N GLU A 143 0.97 9.01 24.07
CA GLU A 143 1.22 10.35 24.58
C GLU A 143 1.00 10.44 26.09
N ALA A 144 -0.10 9.85 26.60
CA ALA A 144 -0.39 9.80 28.03
C ALA A 144 0.73 9.10 28.82
N VAL A 145 1.24 7.97 28.31
CA VAL A 145 2.36 7.24 28.91
C VAL A 145 3.63 8.10 28.91
N SER A 146 3.93 8.80 27.81
CA SER A 146 5.09 9.70 27.74
C SER A 146 5.03 10.81 28.79
N LYS A 147 3.87 11.46 28.94
CA LYS A 147 3.65 12.48 30.01
C LYS A 147 3.86 11.89 31.41
N ALA A 148 3.35 10.69 31.67
CA ALA A 148 3.52 9.99 32.94
C ALA A 148 4.99 9.63 33.23
N ILE A 149 5.73 9.16 32.23
CA ILE A 149 7.17 8.86 32.36
C ILE A 149 7.93 10.13 32.70
N ASN A 150 7.66 11.24 32.00
CA ASN A 150 8.29 12.52 32.30
C ASN A 150 7.95 13.00 33.72
N ALA A 151 6.69 12.87 34.14
CA ALA A 151 6.27 13.20 35.49
C ALA A 151 7.03 12.37 36.54
N ALA A 152 7.16 11.07 36.32
CA ALA A 152 7.88 10.15 37.21
C ALA A 152 9.38 10.48 37.29
N ASN A 153 10.02 10.79 36.16
CA ASN A 153 11.43 11.19 36.12
C ASN A 153 11.65 12.51 36.85
N LEU A 154 10.81 13.52 36.60
CA LEU A 154 10.87 14.81 37.28
C LEU A 154 10.61 14.67 38.79
N THR A 155 9.73 13.75 39.20
CA THR A 155 9.46 13.46 40.62
C THR A 155 10.73 13.04 41.36
N GLN A 156 11.66 12.34 40.70
CA GLN A 156 12.90 11.87 41.31
C GLN A 156 13.92 12.99 41.53
N SER A 157 13.89 14.06 40.71
CA SER A 157 14.86 15.15 40.76
C SER A 157 14.31 16.45 41.35
N ALA A 158 12.98 16.59 41.49
CA ALA A 158 12.35 17.82 41.96
C ALA A 158 12.71 18.15 43.41
N LYS A 159 13.18 19.38 43.63
CA LYS A 159 13.56 19.90 44.96
C LYS A 159 12.84 21.19 45.32
N SER A 160 12.44 21.96 44.31
CA SER A 160 11.75 23.24 44.48
C SER A 160 10.24 23.12 44.24
N LEU A 161 9.47 24.04 44.82
CA LEU A 161 8.02 24.09 44.63
C LEU A 161 7.62 24.22 43.15
N ASP A 162 8.39 24.97 42.36
CA ASP A 162 8.09 25.16 40.93
C ASP A 162 8.40 23.91 40.08
N GLU A 163 9.42 23.14 40.43
CA GLU A 163 9.64 21.81 39.84
C GLU A 163 8.48 20.87 40.19
N TRP A 164 7.99 20.90 41.43
CA TRP A 164 6.82 20.12 41.85
C TRP A 164 5.54 20.52 41.11
N LYS A 165 5.32 21.82 40.84
CA LYS A 165 4.21 22.27 39.98
C LYS A 165 4.33 21.71 38.55
N THR A 166 5.55 21.60 38.03
CA THR A 166 5.79 20.98 36.72
C THR A 166 5.43 19.48 36.74
N VAL A 167 5.82 18.76 37.79
CA VAL A 167 5.42 17.35 38.00
C VAL A 167 3.90 17.20 38.04
N VAL A 168 3.20 18.07 38.78
CA VAL A 168 1.73 18.11 38.86
C VAL A 168 1.12 18.27 37.46
N SER A 169 1.59 19.26 36.69
CA SER A 169 1.09 19.51 35.33
C SER A 169 1.28 18.30 34.40
N GLN A 170 2.42 17.60 34.49
CA GLN A 170 2.65 16.40 33.68
C GLN A 170 1.71 15.25 34.08
N TRP A 171 1.47 15.03 35.37
CA TRP A 171 0.51 14.02 35.83
C TRP A 171 -0.93 14.35 35.43
N GLU A 172 -1.35 15.61 35.52
CA GLU A 172 -2.68 16.05 35.07
C GLU A 172 -2.88 15.82 33.57
N ALA A 173 -1.88 16.20 32.75
CA ALA A 173 -1.90 15.96 31.32
C ALA A 173 -1.97 14.44 31.00
N ALA A 174 -1.16 13.63 31.69
CA ALA A 174 -1.18 12.17 31.52
C ALA A 174 -2.56 11.58 31.86
N ILE A 175 -3.19 12.03 32.95
CA ILE A 175 -4.52 11.57 33.37
C ILE A 175 -5.59 11.98 32.35
N ALA A 176 -5.57 13.23 31.88
CA ALA A 176 -6.51 13.72 30.89
C ALA A 176 -6.43 12.91 29.60
N LEU A 177 -5.21 12.65 29.10
CA LEU A 177 -4.98 11.83 27.92
C LEU A 177 -5.41 10.37 28.14
N MET A 178 -5.11 9.76 29.30
CA MET A 178 -5.58 8.40 29.62
C MET A 178 -7.11 8.29 29.61
N LYS A 179 -7.81 9.30 30.14
CA LYS A 179 -9.28 9.35 30.12
C LYS A 179 -9.85 9.54 28.71
N ALA A 180 -9.13 10.24 27.84
CA ALA A 180 -9.51 10.49 26.45
C ALA A 180 -9.25 9.30 25.51
N VAL A 181 -8.60 8.23 25.97
CA VAL A 181 -8.42 7.01 25.17
C VAL A 181 -9.81 6.45 24.81
N PRO A 182 -10.13 6.23 23.52
CA PRO A 182 -11.45 5.77 23.10
C PRO A 182 -11.67 4.31 23.51
N SER A 183 -12.93 3.94 23.77
CA SER A 183 -13.33 2.56 24.15
C SER A 183 -13.04 1.51 23.09
N SER A 184 -12.92 1.91 21.82
CA SER A 184 -12.50 1.05 20.71
C SER A 184 -10.98 0.77 20.67
N SER A 185 -10.19 1.47 21.50
CA SER A 185 -8.76 1.23 21.59
C SER A 185 -8.47 -0.08 22.34
N PRO A 186 -7.53 -0.92 21.86
CA PRO A 186 -7.08 -2.08 22.62
C PRO A 186 -6.47 -1.71 23.98
N ASN A 187 -6.01 -0.46 24.14
CA ASN A 187 -5.40 0.04 25.38
C ASN A 187 -6.42 0.65 26.37
N TYR A 188 -7.72 0.68 26.04
CA TYR A 188 -8.71 1.38 26.86
C TYR A 188 -8.74 0.92 28.32
N VAL A 189 -8.83 -0.40 28.54
CA VAL A 189 -8.90 -0.98 29.91
C VAL A 189 -7.65 -0.62 30.71
N VAL A 190 -6.47 -0.75 30.09
CA VAL A 190 -5.18 -0.40 30.70
C VAL A 190 -5.12 1.10 31.02
N ALA A 191 -5.58 1.96 30.10
CA ALA A 191 -5.61 3.41 30.29
C ALA A 191 -6.47 3.80 31.50
N GLN A 192 -7.69 3.27 31.60
CA GLN A 192 -8.58 3.54 32.73
C GLN A 192 -8.02 3.02 34.07
N GLN A 193 -7.33 1.87 34.05
CA GLN A 193 -6.63 1.36 35.23
C GLN A 193 -5.47 2.28 35.64
N LYS A 194 -4.66 2.73 34.67
CA LYS A 194 -3.53 3.64 34.90
C LYS A 194 -3.96 5.01 35.41
N THR A 195 -5.14 5.52 35.03
CA THR A 195 -5.70 6.75 35.61
C THR A 195 -5.76 6.70 37.14
N LYS A 196 -6.15 5.57 37.73
CA LYS A 196 -6.22 5.43 39.20
C LYS A 196 -4.84 5.49 39.85
N GLU A 197 -3.83 4.92 39.19
CA GLU A 197 -2.43 4.94 39.63
C GLU A 197 -1.86 6.35 39.54
N TYR A 198 -2.05 7.02 38.41
CA TYR A 198 -1.55 8.37 38.18
C TYR A 198 -2.20 9.37 39.11
N GLN A 199 -3.47 9.20 39.48
CA GLN A 199 -4.14 10.05 40.46
C GLN A 199 -3.45 9.98 41.83
N ARG A 200 -2.94 8.81 42.25
CA ARG A 200 -2.18 8.69 43.51
C ARG A 200 -0.86 9.45 43.43
N ASN A 201 -0.16 9.35 42.30
CA ASN A 201 1.10 10.05 42.07
C ASN A 201 0.89 11.58 41.99
N LEU A 202 -0.20 12.02 41.36
CA LEU A 202 -0.62 13.42 41.33
C LEU A 202 -0.86 13.95 42.76
N ASN A 203 -1.61 13.21 43.58
CA ASN A 203 -1.87 13.61 44.96
C ASN A 203 -0.56 13.74 45.78
N TYR A 204 0.42 12.86 45.53
CA TYR A 204 1.74 12.97 46.13
C TYR A 204 2.49 14.22 45.65
N ALA A 205 2.52 14.48 44.35
CA ALA A 205 3.17 15.67 43.80
C ALA A 205 2.52 16.98 44.29
N GLN A 206 1.18 17.01 44.39
CA GLN A 206 0.43 18.16 44.88
C GLN A 206 0.80 18.50 46.33
N LYS A 207 0.91 17.49 47.22
CA LYS A 207 1.36 17.71 48.60
C LYS A 207 2.74 18.37 48.65
N ASN A 208 3.67 17.91 47.80
CA ASN A 208 5.02 18.49 47.74
C ASN A 208 5.04 19.89 47.09
N SER A 209 4.10 20.21 46.19
CA SER A 209 4.00 21.54 45.56
C SER A 209 3.39 22.63 46.46
N LEU A 210 2.70 22.24 47.53
CA LEU A 210 2.05 23.17 48.47
C LEU A 210 2.99 23.62 49.61
N GLY A 211 4.20 23.06 49.67
CA GLY A 211 5.14 23.21 50.77
C GLY A 211 4.69 22.39 51.99
N ASN A 212 5.57 21.53 52.49
CA ASN A 212 5.36 20.92 53.81
C ASN A 212 5.26 22.06 54.83
N LYS A 213 4.07 22.31 55.36
CA LYS A 213 3.92 23.02 56.64
C LYS A 213 4.26 22.08 57.77
#